data_AF-A0A1E5ILG4-F1
#
_entry.id   AF-A0A1E5ILG4-F1
#
_cell.length_a   1.000
_cell.length_b   1.000
_cell.length_c   1.000
_cell.angle_alpha   90.00
_cell.angle_beta   90.00
_cell.angle_gamma   90.00
#
_symmetry.space_group_name_H-M   'P 1'
#
loop_
_entity.id
_entity.type
_entity.pdbx_description
1 polymer ?
#
loop_
_entity_poly.entity_id
_entity_poly.type
_entity_poly.pdbx_seq_one_letter_code
_entity_poly.pdbx_strand_id
1 'polypeptide(L)'
;MVDISAKQKTNIDSLLEMILLKAEMMELKANPDKKAEGVVIEAKLDSRRGTVTTLLVQSGTLRVVDNLVIGTIYGKVRAMVDDRGKRFNEAPPSTPVEILGMNEPPQVGDKFIVVDHESQAREIARSRREKVREASLKPRHHLSLADINMGQVKDLRIILKADVQGSLGALSDALERLSTSEISLKIIHRGAGAITESDIALAVASDALVVGFNLRPDTAVEKLAETEGVSINVYRIIYDLIADIRAAMEGLLDPDVKEKVLGRAVVKQVFRLSSYGIISGCSITDGKIQRGAKIRLLRDNVIVFEGNISSLKRFKDDVKEVEKGYECGIGLEKFSDVKPGDIIENFSMEKVARKLDN
;
A
#
# COMPACT_ATOMS: atom_id res chain seq x y z
N MET A 1 -35.16 -9.89 -16.41
CA MET A 1 -34.47 -8.74 -15.77
C MET A 1 -35.56 -7.87 -15.16
N VAL A 2 -35.42 -7.46 -13.90
CA VAL A 2 -36.41 -6.59 -13.24
C VAL A 2 -35.77 -5.23 -13.10
N ASP A 3 -36.33 -4.22 -13.76
CA ASP A 3 -35.86 -2.84 -13.63
C ASP A 3 -36.25 -2.32 -12.25
N ILE A 4 -35.28 -1.95 -11.44
CA ILE A 4 -35.49 -1.49 -10.07
C ILE A 4 -34.90 -0.09 -9.84
N SER A 5 -35.43 0.60 -8.83
CA SER A 5 -34.76 1.75 -8.24
C SER A 5 -34.75 1.61 -6.73
N ALA A 6 -33.59 1.28 -6.15
CA ALA A 6 -33.44 1.17 -4.69
C ALA A 6 -33.62 2.54 -3.99
N LYS A 7 -33.26 3.64 -4.68
CA LYS A 7 -33.41 5.00 -4.15
C LYS A 7 -34.88 5.45 -4.15
N GLN A 8 -35.61 5.19 -5.23
CA GLN A 8 -37.03 5.54 -5.35
C GLN A 8 -37.96 4.44 -4.81
N LYS A 9 -37.40 3.32 -4.35
CA LYS A 9 -38.11 2.13 -3.88
C LYS A 9 -39.09 1.55 -4.92
N THR A 10 -38.71 1.58 -6.20
CA THR A 10 -39.53 1.09 -7.31
C THR A 10 -39.20 -0.37 -7.64
N ASN A 11 -40.24 -1.19 -7.84
CA ASN A 11 -40.17 -2.61 -8.26
C ASN A 11 -39.38 -3.55 -7.33
N ILE A 12 -39.25 -3.21 -6.05
CA ILE A 12 -38.59 -4.08 -5.06
C ILE A 12 -39.40 -5.38 -4.85
N ASP A 13 -40.73 -5.28 -4.81
CA ASP A 13 -41.61 -6.45 -4.66
C ASP A 13 -41.48 -7.41 -5.85
N SER A 14 -41.43 -6.87 -7.08
CA SER A 14 -41.20 -7.68 -8.30
C SER A 14 -39.83 -8.36 -8.30
N LEU A 15 -38.80 -7.72 -7.73
CA LEU A 15 -37.49 -8.36 -7.55
C LEU A 15 -37.58 -9.52 -6.54
N LEU A 16 -38.29 -9.32 -5.43
CA LEU A 16 -38.50 -10.36 -4.42
C LEU A 16 -39.25 -11.57 -5.00
N GLU A 17 -40.34 -11.33 -5.73
CA GLU A 17 -41.08 -12.39 -6.43
C GLU A 17 -40.19 -13.18 -7.41
N MET A 18 -39.37 -12.48 -8.19
CA MET A 18 -38.44 -13.13 -9.11
C MET A 18 -37.39 -13.99 -8.39
N ILE A 19 -36.88 -13.54 -7.24
CA ILE A 19 -35.94 -14.31 -6.41
C ILE A 19 -36.62 -15.58 -5.87
N LEU A 20 -37.85 -15.46 -5.37
CA LEU A 20 -38.63 -16.60 -4.87
C LEU A 20 -38.93 -17.62 -5.98
N LEU A 21 -39.41 -17.14 -7.13
CA LEU A 21 -39.66 -17.98 -8.30
C LEU A 21 -38.39 -18.73 -8.74
N LYS A 22 -37.25 -18.03 -8.77
CA LYS A 22 -35.98 -18.65 -9.13
C LYS A 22 -35.55 -19.72 -8.12
N ALA A 23 -35.73 -19.46 -6.82
CA ALA A 23 -35.41 -20.41 -5.77
C ALA A 23 -36.28 -21.68 -5.85
N GLU A 24 -37.57 -21.52 -6.16
CA GLU A 24 -38.50 -22.64 -6.36
C GLU A 24 -38.09 -23.49 -7.57
N MET A 25 -37.76 -22.85 -8.71
CA MET A 25 -37.27 -23.55 -9.91
C MET A 25 -35.95 -24.31 -9.69
N MET A 26 -35.12 -23.88 -8.74
CA MET A 26 -33.84 -24.51 -8.42
C MET A 26 -33.99 -25.72 -7.48
N GLU A 27 -35.18 -25.94 -6.91
CA GLU A 27 -35.47 -27.00 -5.93
C GLU A 27 -34.41 -27.11 -4.81
N LEU A 28 -34.03 -25.97 -4.21
CA LEU A 28 -33.03 -25.93 -3.16
C LEU A 28 -33.45 -26.79 -1.95
N LYS A 29 -32.62 -27.78 -1.58
CA LYS A 29 -32.89 -28.75 -0.50
C LYS A 29 -31.72 -28.78 0.48
N ALA A 30 -32.04 -28.93 1.76
CA ALA A 30 -31.06 -29.17 2.84
C ALA A 30 -31.64 -30.16 3.86
N ASN A 31 -30.79 -31.00 4.44
CA ASN A 31 -31.19 -31.95 5.47
C ASN A 31 -30.87 -31.37 6.86
N PRO A 32 -31.88 -31.00 7.69
CA PRO A 32 -31.66 -30.45 9.03
C PRO A 32 -31.29 -31.52 10.08
N ASP A 33 -31.52 -32.80 9.79
CA ASP A 33 -31.43 -33.91 10.76
C ASP A 33 -30.04 -34.52 10.87
N LYS A 34 -29.05 -33.96 10.16
CA LYS A 34 -27.64 -34.36 10.25
C LYS A 34 -26.81 -33.35 11.04
N LYS A 35 -25.55 -33.70 11.27
CA LYS A 35 -24.55 -32.79 11.86
C LYS A 35 -24.38 -31.54 11.00
N ALA A 36 -24.23 -30.40 11.67
CA ALA A 36 -24.13 -29.13 10.98
C ALA A 36 -22.82 -29.01 10.20
N GLU A 37 -22.93 -28.46 9.00
CA GLU A 37 -21.82 -28.03 8.17
C GLU A 37 -22.18 -26.71 7.48
N GLY A 38 -21.15 -25.94 7.14
CA GLY A 38 -21.34 -24.68 6.46
C GLY A 38 -20.05 -23.92 6.31
N VAL A 39 -20.14 -22.59 6.26
CA VAL A 39 -19.02 -21.72 5.91
C VAL A 39 -18.90 -20.54 6.88
N VAL A 40 -17.66 -20.10 7.11
CA VAL A 40 -17.37 -18.85 7.83
C VAL A 40 -17.67 -17.66 6.92
N ILE A 41 -18.55 -16.78 7.39
CA ILE A 41 -18.85 -15.51 6.74
C ILE A 41 -17.89 -14.44 7.24
N GLU A 42 -17.67 -14.36 8.55
CA GLU A 42 -16.80 -13.36 9.16
C GLU A 42 -16.23 -13.86 10.50
N ALA A 43 -15.08 -13.33 10.90
CA ALA A 43 -14.48 -13.63 12.19
C ALA A 43 -13.76 -12.40 12.75
N LYS A 44 -13.83 -12.21 14.07
CA LYS A 44 -13.13 -11.15 14.79
C LYS A 44 -12.71 -11.59 16.18
N LEU A 45 -11.72 -10.90 16.71
CA LEU A 45 -11.30 -11.03 18.11
C LEU A 45 -11.89 -9.87 18.91
N ASP A 46 -12.85 -10.18 19.78
CA ASP A 46 -13.46 -9.21 20.69
C ASP A 46 -12.75 -9.28 22.06
N SER A 47 -12.38 -8.12 22.60
CA SER A 47 -11.60 -8.03 23.85
C SER A 47 -12.35 -8.57 25.08
N ARG A 48 -13.69 -8.60 25.06
CA ARG A 48 -14.53 -9.07 26.18
C ARG A 48 -15.12 -10.44 25.93
N ARG A 49 -15.47 -10.74 24.68
CA ARG A 49 -16.19 -11.97 24.29
C ARG A 49 -15.24 -13.05 23.77
N GLY A 50 -13.98 -12.73 23.52
CA GLY A 50 -13.01 -13.61 22.87
C GLY A 50 -13.27 -13.70 21.37
N THR A 51 -12.97 -14.84 20.77
CA THR A 51 -13.21 -15.05 19.34
C THR A 51 -14.71 -15.12 19.05
N VAL A 52 -15.14 -14.24 18.14
CA VAL A 52 -16.50 -14.18 17.62
C VAL A 52 -16.48 -14.55 16.14
N THR A 53 -17.33 -15.48 15.74
CA THR A 53 -17.37 -15.98 14.36
C THR A 53 -18.79 -16.01 13.84
N THR A 54 -19.05 -15.39 12.69
CA THR A 54 -20.30 -15.49 11.96
C THR A 54 -20.23 -16.65 10.98
N LEU A 55 -21.12 -17.61 11.14
CA LEU A 55 -21.24 -18.80 10.30
C LEU A 55 -22.55 -18.76 9.50
N LEU A 56 -22.55 -19.35 8.32
CA LEU A 56 -23.77 -19.69 7.58
C LEU A 56 -23.93 -21.20 7.57
N VAL A 57 -24.98 -21.70 8.21
CA VAL A 57 -25.32 -23.14 8.22
C VAL A 57 -25.86 -23.52 6.85
N GLN A 58 -25.23 -24.47 6.18
CA GLN A 58 -25.65 -24.94 4.85
C GLN A 58 -26.41 -26.25 4.91
N SER A 59 -26.10 -27.09 5.90
CA SER A 59 -26.75 -28.39 6.10
C SER A 59 -26.65 -28.80 7.56
N GLY A 60 -27.57 -29.64 8.03
CA GLY A 60 -27.72 -29.99 9.44
C GLY A 60 -28.20 -28.84 10.31
N THR A 61 -28.27 -29.08 11.62
CA THR A 61 -28.67 -28.07 12.61
C THR A 61 -27.56 -27.85 13.62
N LEU A 62 -27.01 -26.64 13.68
CA LEU A 62 -25.96 -26.26 14.63
C LEU A 62 -26.60 -25.95 15.98
N ARG A 63 -26.00 -26.44 17.07
CA ARG A 63 -26.51 -26.24 18.42
C ARG A 63 -25.47 -25.64 19.36
N VAL A 64 -25.93 -24.97 20.40
CA VAL A 64 -25.06 -24.65 21.55
C VAL A 64 -24.52 -25.97 22.10
N VAL A 65 -23.26 -25.98 22.53
CA VAL A 65 -22.43 -27.12 22.95
C VAL A 65 -21.85 -28.01 21.86
N ASP A 66 -22.14 -27.77 20.58
CA ASP A 66 -21.51 -28.51 19.49
C ASP A 66 -19.99 -28.27 19.42
N ASN A 67 -19.24 -29.33 19.09
CA ASN A 67 -17.80 -29.26 18.84
C ASN A 67 -17.57 -29.02 17.35
N LEU A 68 -16.81 -27.99 17.01
CA LEU A 68 -16.56 -27.55 15.65
C LEU A 68 -15.10 -27.76 15.26
N VAL A 69 -14.90 -28.08 13.98
CA VAL A 69 -13.62 -27.94 13.27
C VAL A 69 -13.82 -26.95 12.13
N ILE A 70 -13.00 -25.90 12.09
CA ILE A 70 -13.03 -24.85 11.07
C ILE A 70 -11.61 -24.70 10.51
N GLY A 71 -11.37 -25.14 9.28
CA GLY A 71 -10.01 -25.10 8.71
C GLY A 71 -9.00 -25.85 9.60
N THR A 72 -8.03 -25.12 10.16
CA THR A 72 -7.01 -25.61 11.12
C THR A 72 -7.33 -25.34 12.59
N ILE A 73 -8.52 -24.81 12.87
CA ILE A 73 -8.99 -24.38 14.18
C ILE A 73 -10.08 -25.33 14.65
N TYR A 74 -10.23 -25.44 15.96
CA TYR A 74 -11.32 -26.14 16.60
C TYR A 74 -11.87 -25.30 17.75
N GLY A 75 -13.03 -25.69 18.26
CA GLY A 75 -13.60 -25.08 19.45
C GLY A 75 -14.98 -25.66 19.75
N LYS A 76 -15.60 -25.13 20.81
CA LYS A 76 -16.94 -25.53 21.24
C LYS A 76 -17.87 -24.34 21.23
N VAL A 77 -19.07 -24.49 20.68
CA VAL A 77 -20.08 -23.43 20.66
C VAL A 77 -20.56 -23.15 22.09
N ARG A 78 -20.20 -22.00 22.63
CA ARG A 78 -20.59 -21.58 23.99
C ARG A 78 -21.87 -20.76 24.01
N ALA A 79 -22.12 -20.01 22.94
CA ALA A 79 -23.31 -19.21 22.76
C ALA A 79 -23.53 -18.98 21.26
N MET A 80 -24.79 -18.79 20.90
CA MET A 80 -25.22 -18.39 19.56
C MET A 80 -26.14 -17.17 19.65
N VAL A 81 -25.97 -16.26 18.71
CA VAL A 81 -26.68 -14.98 18.64
C VAL A 81 -27.13 -14.72 17.20
N ASP A 82 -28.36 -14.23 17.03
CA ASP A 82 -28.92 -13.90 15.71
C ASP A 82 -28.49 -12.50 15.24
N ASP A 83 -28.94 -12.11 14.05
CA ASP A 83 -28.68 -10.80 13.45
C ASP A 83 -29.25 -9.63 14.26
N ARG A 84 -30.19 -9.89 15.17
CA ARG A 84 -30.83 -8.91 16.07
C ARG A 84 -30.21 -8.89 17.46
N GLY A 85 -29.16 -9.67 17.71
CA GLY A 85 -28.49 -9.73 19.01
C GLY A 85 -29.22 -10.63 20.02
N LYS A 86 -30.25 -11.38 19.61
CA LYS A 86 -31.00 -12.27 20.50
C LYS A 86 -30.32 -13.64 20.53
N ARG A 87 -30.23 -14.21 21.74
CA ARG A 87 -29.69 -15.56 21.94
C ARG A 87 -30.69 -16.62 21.51
N PHE A 88 -30.19 -17.67 20.90
CA PHE A 88 -30.97 -18.85 20.52
C PHE A 88 -30.09 -20.10 20.57
N ASN A 89 -30.71 -21.29 20.57
CA ASN A 89 -30.00 -22.55 20.88
C ASN A 89 -29.79 -23.48 19.67
N GLU A 90 -30.51 -23.26 18.57
CA GLU A 90 -30.45 -24.12 17.37
C GLU A 90 -30.51 -23.27 16.09
N ALA A 91 -29.55 -23.47 15.18
CA ALA A 91 -29.49 -22.82 13.88
C ALA A 91 -29.69 -23.86 12.76
N PRO A 92 -30.87 -23.94 12.14
CA PRO A 92 -31.13 -24.85 11.02
C PRO A 92 -30.44 -24.36 9.72
N PRO A 93 -30.49 -25.14 8.62
CA PRO A 93 -29.93 -24.71 7.34
C PRO A 93 -30.44 -23.34 6.88
N SER A 94 -29.61 -22.62 6.14
CA SER A 94 -29.84 -21.25 5.66
C SER A 94 -29.88 -20.18 6.75
N THR A 95 -29.47 -20.50 7.99
CA THR A 95 -29.43 -19.54 9.10
C THR A 95 -28.02 -18.98 9.29
N PRO A 96 -27.82 -17.65 9.22
CA PRO A 96 -26.59 -17.03 9.70
C PRO A 96 -26.59 -16.97 11.22
N VAL A 97 -25.44 -17.26 11.84
CA VAL A 97 -25.32 -17.33 13.30
C VAL A 97 -23.97 -16.79 13.76
N GLU A 98 -23.99 -15.87 14.72
CA GLU A 98 -22.79 -15.42 15.42
C GLU A 98 -22.53 -16.37 16.61
N ILE A 99 -21.37 -17.03 16.60
CA ILE A 99 -20.97 -17.97 17.65
C ILE A 99 -19.80 -17.44 18.48
N LEU A 100 -19.75 -17.89 19.74
CA LEU A 100 -18.62 -17.71 20.65
C LEU A 100 -18.00 -19.05 21.03
N GLY A 101 -16.70 -19.06 21.29
CA GLY A 101 -16.00 -20.22 21.87
C GLY A 101 -14.99 -20.91 20.95
N MET A 102 -14.65 -20.29 19.81
CA MET A 102 -13.51 -20.70 19.00
C MET A 102 -12.20 -20.27 19.67
N ASN A 103 -11.16 -21.08 19.51
CA ASN A 103 -9.87 -20.81 20.16
C ASN A 103 -9.14 -19.63 19.52
N GLU A 104 -9.27 -19.48 18.21
CA GLU A 104 -8.65 -18.44 17.37
C GLU A 104 -9.65 -18.01 16.30
N PRO A 105 -9.61 -16.76 15.79
CA PRO A 105 -10.45 -16.32 14.67
C PRO A 105 -10.16 -17.12 13.39
N PRO A 106 -11.15 -17.81 12.80
CA PRO A 106 -10.96 -18.55 11.55
C PRO A 106 -10.87 -17.65 10.31
N GLN A 107 -10.41 -18.24 9.20
CA GLN A 107 -10.36 -17.57 7.92
C GLN A 107 -11.76 -17.47 7.31
N VAL A 108 -12.03 -16.36 6.62
CA VAL A 108 -13.28 -16.18 5.87
C VAL A 108 -13.33 -17.18 4.72
N GLY A 109 -14.47 -17.82 4.52
CA GLY A 109 -14.65 -18.86 3.51
C GLY A 109 -14.22 -20.26 3.94
N ASP A 110 -13.61 -20.43 5.12
CA ASP A 110 -13.33 -21.77 5.64
C ASP A 110 -14.63 -22.53 5.89
N LYS A 111 -14.60 -23.83 5.61
CA LYS A 111 -15.72 -24.72 5.93
C LYS A 111 -15.65 -25.15 7.39
N PHE A 112 -16.80 -25.17 8.05
CA PHE A 112 -16.94 -25.78 9.37
C PHE A 112 -17.70 -27.11 9.29
N ILE A 113 -17.35 -28.02 10.18
CA ILE A 113 -18.09 -29.26 10.42
C ILE A 113 -18.26 -29.49 11.93
N VAL A 114 -19.41 -30.03 12.32
CA VAL A 114 -19.65 -30.51 13.68
C VAL A 114 -19.13 -31.95 13.84
N VAL A 115 -18.47 -32.21 14.95
CA VAL A 115 -17.95 -33.53 15.33
C VAL A 115 -18.45 -33.95 16.72
N ASP A 116 -18.41 -35.25 17.03
CA ASP A 116 -18.99 -35.77 18.28
C ASP A 116 -18.18 -35.37 19.50
N HIS A 117 -16.86 -35.39 19.39
CA HIS A 117 -15.96 -35.20 20.52
C HIS A 117 -14.94 -34.10 20.25
N GLU A 118 -14.66 -33.31 21.28
CA GLU A 118 -13.63 -32.26 21.25
C GLU A 118 -12.24 -32.82 20.96
N SER A 119 -11.93 -34.03 21.46
CA SER A 119 -10.67 -34.73 21.18
C SER A 119 -10.47 -34.98 19.68
N GLN A 120 -11.52 -35.43 18.99
CA GLN A 120 -11.52 -35.62 17.55
C GLN A 120 -11.34 -34.29 16.81
N ALA A 121 -12.03 -33.23 17.25
CA ALA A 121 -11.91 -31.90 16.67
C ALA A 121 -10.45 -31.40 16.72
N ARG A 122 -9.83 -31.55 17.90
CA ARG A 122 -8.45 -31.15 18.17
C ARG A 122 -7.44 -31.93 17.31
N GLU A 123 -7.65 -33.23 17.14
CA GLU A 123 -6.75 -34.07 16.33
C GLU A 123 -6.81 -33.69 14.84
N ILE A 124 -8.01 -33.48 14.31
CA ILE A 124 -8.21 -33.06 12.91
C ILE A 124 -7.56 -31.69 12.68
N ALA A 125 -7.81 -30.72 13.56
CA ALA A 125 -7.24 -29.38 13.47
C ALA A 125 -5.70 -29.40 13.54
N ARG A 126 -5.12 -30.18 14.47
CA ARG A 126 -3.67 -30.36 14.59
C ARG A 126 -3.05 -30.95 13.33
N SER A 127 -3.62 -32.04 12.81
CA SER A 127 -3.11 -32.69 11.59
C SER A 127 -3.16 -31.74 10.38
N ARG A 128 -4.23 -30.94 10.23
CA ARG A 128 -4.32 -29.92 9.18
C ARG A 128 -3.28 -28.82 9.36
N ARG A 129 -3.06 -28.36 10.59
CA ARG A 129 -2.06 -27.32 10.92
C ARG A 129 -0.64 -27.79 10.62
N GLU A 130 -0.30 -29.03 10.92
CA GLU A 130 0.99 -29.65 10.58
C GLU A 130 1.21 -29.67 9.07
N LYS A 131 0.22 -30.11 8.28
CA LYS A 131 0.29 -30.10 6.81
C LYS A 131 0.50 -28.70 6.24
N VAL A 132 -0.21 -27.69 6.77
CA VAL A 132 -0.03 -26.29 6.35
C VAL A 132 1.38 -25.80 6.70
N ARG A 133 1.89 -26.14 7.90
CA ARG A 133 3.24 -25.78 8.33
C ARG A 133 4.30 -26.44 7.44
N GLU A 134 4.19 -27.73 7.15
CA GLU A 134 5.08 -28.44 6.22
C GLU A 134 5.07 -27.82 4.81
N ALA A 135 3.89 -27.45 4.31
CA ALA A 135 3.76 -26.75 3.03
C ALA A 135 4.44 -25.38 3.04
N SER A 136 4.35 -24.64 4.16
CA SER A 136 5.01 -23.34 4.34
C SER A 136 6.53 -23.43 4.54
N LEU A 137 7.03 -24.57 5.01
CA LEU A 137 8.46 -24.86 5.21
C LEU A 137 9.14 -25.40 3.94
N LYS A 138 8.40 -25.62 2.86
CA LYS A 138 9.03 -25.82 1.55
C LYS A 138 9.91 -24.61 1.26
N PRO A 139 11.18 -24.83 0.86
CA PRO A 139 12.13 -23.74 0.72
C PRO A 139 11.55 -22.72 -0.26
N ARG A 140 11.14 -21.55 0.25
CA ARG A 140 11.13 -20.33 -0.56
C ARG A 140 12.53 -20.24 -1.13
N HIS A 141 12.65 -20.11 -2.46
CA HIS A 141 13.91 -19.91 -3.16
C HIS A 141 14.86 -19.15 -2.24
N HIS A 142 15.92 -19.82 -1.78
CA HIS A 142 16.96 -19.14 -1.03
C HIS A 142 17.42 -18.02 -1.94
N LEU A 143 17.22 -16.77 -1.51
CA LEU A 143 17.83 -15.60 -2.12
C LEU A 143 19.29 -15.98 -2.37
N SER A 144 19.63 -16.12 -3.64
CA SER A 144 20.98 -16.44 -4.03
C SER A 144 21.81 -15.19 -3.80
N LEU A 145 23.12 -15.33 -3.56
CA LEU A 145 24.03 -14.18 -3.53
C LEU A 145 23.96 -13.32 -4.81
N ALA A 146 23.43 -13.86 -5.91
CA ALA A 146 23.17 -13.13 -7.15
C ALA A 146 21.98 -12.15 -7.04
N ASP A 147 21.01 -12.39 -6.15
CA ASP A 147 19.84 -11.53 -5.92
C ASP A 147 20.17 -10.30 -5.06
N ILE A 148 21.31 -10.32 -4.35
CA ILE A 148 21.78 -9.24 -3.45
C ILE A 148 22.40 -8.08 -4.26
N ASN A 149 22.61 -8.24 -5.57
CA ASN A 149 23.20 -7.21 -6.44
C ASN A 149 22.17 -6.27 -7.09
N MET A 150 20.87 -6.45 -6.83
CA MET A 150 19.90 -5.39 -7.13
C MET A 150 20.06 -4.33 -6.05
N GLY A 151 20.33 -3.08 -6.44
CA GLY A 151 20.57 -1.96 -5.53
C GLY A 151 19.56 -1.91 -4.38
N GLN A 152 19.93 -1.32 -3.24
CA GLN A 152 19.13 -1.29 -2.01
C GLN A 152 17.65 -0.94 -2.29
N VAL A 153 16.80 -1.97 -2.41
CA VAL A 153 15.36 -1.78 -2.46
C VAL A 153 14.96 -1.23 -1.11
N LYS A 154 14.39 -0.03 -1.09
CA LYS A 154 13.90 0.55 0.16
C LYS A 154 12.66 -0.24 0.57
N ASP A 155 12.58 -0.61 1.84
CA ASP A 155 11.44 -1.34 2.39
C ASP A 155 10.64 -0.39 3.28
N LEU A 156 9.34 -0.26 3.03
CA LEU A 156 8.41 0.28 4.01
C LEU A 156 7.80 -0.90 4.78
N ARG A 157 8.04 -0.98 6.08
CA ARG A 157 7.52 -2.06 6.93
C ARG A 157 6.28 -1.60 7.68
N ILE A 158 5.24 -2.42 7.67
CA ILE A 158 4.00 -2.13 8.40
C ILE A 158 3.49 -3.33 9.19
N ILE A 159 2.89 -3.05 10.34
CA ILE A 159 2.02 -3.96 11.08
C ILE A 159 0.58 -3.58 10.73
N LEU A 160 -0.19 -4.53 10.20
CA LEU A 160 -1.57 -4.30 9.80
C LEU A 160 -2.53 -4.98 10.78
N LYS A 161 -3.40 -4.18 11.41
CA LYS A 161 -4.47 -4.63 12.29
C LYS A 161 -5.81 -4.19 11.74
N ALA A 162 -6.80 -5.08 11.76
CA ALA A 162 -8.17 -4.76 11.37
C ALA A 162 -9.15 -5.28 12.42
N ASP A 163 -10.36 -4.71 12.47
CA ASP A 163 -11.44 -5.18 13.34
C ASP A 163 -11.89 -6.62 13.02
N VAL A 164 -11.98 -6.96 11.73
CA VAL A 164 -12.41 -8.27 11.22
C VAL A 164 -11.38 -8.91 10.29
N GLN A 165 -11.38 -10.25 10.21
CA GLN A 165 -10.50 -11.02 9.32
C GLN A 165 -10.73 -10.73 7.84
N GLY A 166 -11.99 -10.48 7.43
CA GLY A 166 -12.33 -10.21 6.03
C GLY A 166 -11.64 -8.96 5.49
N SER A 167 -11.70 -7.86 6.25
CA SER A 167 -11.01 -6.62 5.93
C SER A 167 -9.49 -6.78 5.93
N LEU A 168 -8.94 -7.55 6.88
CA LEU A 168 -7.49 -7.81 6.94
C LEU A 168 -6.96 -8.46 5.65
N GLY A 169 -7.68 -9.45 5.12
CA GLY A 169 -7.33 -10.11 3.86
C GLY A 169 -7.40 -9.16 2.67
N ALA A 170 -8.53 -8.48 2.49
CA ALA A 170 -8.73 -7.54 1.38
C ALA A 170 -7.74 -6.37 1.40
N LEU A 171 -7.41 -5.85 2.59
CA LEU A 171 -6.41 -4.80 2.77
C LEU A 171 -5.01 -5.29 2.45
N SER A 172 -4.64 -6.49 2.91
CA SER A 172 -3.32 -7.06 2.63
C SER A 172 -3.10 -7.19 1.13
N ASP A 173 -4.07 -7.76 0.40
CA ASP A 173 -3.98 -7.92 -1.05
C ASP A 173 -3.90 -6.58 -1.79
N ALA A 174 -4.66 -5.57 -1.35
CA ALA A 174 -4.65 -4.24 -1.95
C ALA A 174 -3.32 -3.52 -1.71
N LEU A 175 -2.75 -3.66 -0.52
CA LEU A 175 -1.49 -3.03 -0.13
C LEU A 175 -0.28 -3.70 -0.78
N GLU A 176 -0.25 -5.02 -0.88
CA GLU A 176 0.86 -5.75 -1.52
C GLU A 176 1.04 -5.34 -2.98
N ARG A 177 -0.06 -5.01 -3.68
CA ARG A 177 -0.04 -4.50 -5.07
C ARG A 177 0.61 -3.12 -5.22
N LEU A 178 0.87 -2.40 -4.14
CA LEU A 178 1.58 -1.12 -4.17
C LEU A 178 3.10 -1.27 -4.31
N SER A 179 3.65 -2.47 -4.06
CA SER A 179 5.09 -2.71 -4.17
C SER A 179 5.57 -2.60 -5.61
N THR A 180 6.71 -1.96 -5.81
CA THR A 180 7.38 -1.84 -7.12
C THR A 180 8.79 -2.42 -7.05
N SER A 181 9.54 -2.37 -8.15
CA SER A 181 10.95 -2.79 -8.16
C SER A 181 11.88 -1.87 -7.35
N GLU A 182 11.46 -0.62 -7.10
CA GLU A 182 12.29 0.39 -6.42
C GLU A 182 11.97 0.48 -4.91
N ILE A 183 10.72 0.24 -4.52
CA ILE A 183 10.28 0.24 -3.13
C ILE A 183 9.30 -0.91 -2.86
N SER A 184 9.56 -1.65 -1.79
CA SER A 184 8.74 -2.79 -1.37
C SER A 184 7.95 -2.45 -0.11
N LEU A 185 6.64 -2.71 -0.13
CA LEU A 185 5.83 -2.69 1.08
C LEU A 185 5.83 -4.07 1.73
N LYS A 186 6.32 -4.17 2.96
CA LYS A 186 6.39 -5.42 3.73
C LYS A 186 5.47 -5.38 4.93
N ILE A 187 4.40 -6.17 4.87
CA ILE A 187 3.53 -6.40 6.02
C ILE A 187 4.17 -7.47 6.92
N ILE A 188 4.81 -7.03 8.00
CA ILE A 188 5.56 -7.91 8.92
C ILE A 188 4.63 -8.71 9.85
N HIS A 189 3.48 -8.14 10.19
CA HIS A 189 2.46 -8.80 10.99
C HIS A 189 1.06 -8.38 10.54
N ARG A 190 0.15 -9.35 10.53
CA ARG A 190 -1.27 -9.20 10.20
C ARG A 190 -2.07 -9.78 11.35
N GLY A 191 -3.03 -9.04 11.88
CA GLY A 191 -3.89 -9.54 12.96
C GLY A 191 -5.28 -8.91 12.95
N ALA A 192 -6.30 -9.71 13.29
CA ALA A 192 -7.63 -9.19 13.58
C ALA A 192 -7.77 -8.89 15.08
N GLY A 193 -8.44 -7.79 15.41
CA GLY A 193 -8.61 -7.30 16.77
C GLY A 193 -7.77 -6.06 17.09
N ALA A 194 -7.88 -5.61 18.34
CA ALA A 194 -7.23 -4.37 18.81
C ALA A 194 -5.70 -4.42 18.66
N ILE A 195 -5.10 -3.22 18.56
CA ILE A 195 -3.65 -3.03 18.64
C ILE A 195 -3.22 -3.27 20.09
N THR A 196 -2.18 -4.07 20.28
CA THR A 196 -1.66 -4.46 21.59
C THR A 196 -0.25 -3.91 21.82
N GLU A 197 0.22 -3.92 23.07
CA GLU A 197 1.60 -3.53 23.41
C GLU A 197 2.64 -4.38 22.68
N SER A 198 2.36 -5.66 22.46
CA SER A 198 3.22 -6.56 21.67
C SER A 198 3.35 -6.13 20.21
N ASP A 199 2.29 -5.54 19.63
CA ASP A 199 2.36 -4.98 18.28
C ASP A 199 3.31 -3.76 18.26
N ILE A 200 3.28 -2.92 19.30
CA ILE A 200 4.20 -1.76 19.42
C ILE A 200 5.65 -2.24 19.59
N ALA A 201 5.90 -3.22 20.47
CA ALA A 201 7.23 -3.77 20.65
C ALA A 201 7.80 -4.37 19.35
N LEU A 202 6.97 -5.06 18.56
CA LEU A 202 7.36 -5.58 17.26
C LEU A 202 7.66 -4.45 16.25
N ALA A 203 6.89 -3.36 16.29
CA ALA A 203 7.10 -2.19 15.46
C ALA A 203 8.45 -1.54 15.75
N VAL A 204 8.80 -1.35 17.02
CA VAL A 204 10.11 -0.82 17.44
C VAL A 204 11.24 -1.72 16.94
N ALA A 205 11.14 -3.02 17.19
CA ALA A 205 12.19 -3.98 16.82
C ALA A 205 12.42 -4.08 15.31
N SER A 206 11.42 -3.75 14.50
CA SER A 206 11.44 -3.92 13.04
C SER A 206 11.52 -2.60 12.27
N ASP A 207 11.49 -1.45 12.95
CA ASP A 207 11.34 -0.12 12.35
C ASP A 207 10.12 -0.08 11.41
N ALA A 208 8.94 -0.38 11.98
CA ALA A 208 7.69 -0.50 11.24
C ALA A 208 6.61 0.46 11.74
N LEU A 209 5.73 0.88 10.83
CA LEU A 209 4.55 1.67 11.17
C LEU A 209 3.41 0.75 11.59
N VAL A 210 2.55 1.20 12.51
CA VAL A 210 1.35 0.46 12.90
C VAL A 210 0.13 1.05 12.18
N VAL A 211 -0.57 0.22 11.43
CA VAL A 211 -1.75 0.59 10.65
C VAL A 211 -2.96 -0.15 11.18
N GLY A 212 -3.97 0.60 11.63
CA GLY A 212 -5.24 0.07 12.10
C GLY A 212 -6.39 0.36 11.16
N PHE A 213 -7.27 -0.60 10.91
CA PHE A 213 -8.50 -0.40 10.14
C PHE A 213 -9.74 -0.68 10.97
N ASN A 214 -10.65 0.30 11.00
CA ASN A 214 -11.90 0.29 11.77
C ASN A 214 -11.74 -0.06 13.25
N LEU A 215 -10.60 0.29 13.84
CA LEU A 215 -10.28 0.06 15.24
C LEU A 215 -9.77 1.34 15.89
N ARG A 216 -9.81 1.37 17.22
CA ARG A 216 -9.23 2.44 18.03
C ARG A 216 -8.22 1.82 19.00
N PRO A 217 -6.97 2.30 19.04
CA PRO A 217 -6.01 1.87 20.05
C PRO A 217 -6.47 2.31 21.44
N ASP A 218 -6.11 1.52 22.45
CA ASP A 218 -6.34 1.90 23.84
C ASP A 218 -5.34 2.99 24.27
N THR A 219 -5.73 3.83 25.22
CA THR A 219 -4.91 4.97 25.69
C THR A 219 -3.53 4.54 26.21
N ALA A 220 -3.41 3.33 26.78
CA ALA A 220 -2.12 2.79 27.21
C ALA A 220 -1.19 2.52 26.02
N VAL A 221 -1.75 1.99 24.92
CA VAL A 221 -1.02 1.68 23.68
C VAL A 221 -0.62 2.95 22.95
N GLU A 222 -1.49 3.96 22.89
CA GLU A 222 -1.17 5.28 22.32
C GLU A 222 0.03 5.91 23.04
N LYS A 223 0.02 5.94 24.38
CA LYS A 223 1.12 6.49 25.18
C LYS A 223 2.43 5.72 25.02
N LEU A 224 2.35 4.40 24.93
CA LEU A 224 3.52 3.56 24.70
C LEU A 224 4.14 3.88 23.33
N ALA A 225 3.30 3.97 22.30
CA ALA A 225 3.76 4.30 20.95
C ALA A 225 4.39 5.70 20.87
N GLU A 226 3.81 6.71 21.53
CA GLU A 226 4.41 8.05 21.64
C GLU A 226 5.79 8.02 22.33
N THR A 227 5.92 7.24 23.40
CA THR A 227 7.18 7.12 24.16
C THR A 227 8.28 6.43 23.35
N GLU A 228 7.92 5.39 22.60
CA GLU A 228 8.83 4.61 21.75
C GLU A 228 9.05 5.22 20.36
N GLY A 229 8.35 6.31 20.03
CA GLY A 229 8.43 6.96 18.71
C GLY A 229 7.78 6.17 17.57
N VAL A 230 6.86 5.25 17.87
CA VAL A 230 6.13 4.45 16.88
C VAL A 230 4.90 5.21 16.41
N SER A 231 4.75 5.36 15.08
CA SER A 231 3.54 5.97 14.51
C SER A 231 2.40 4.96 14.41
N ILE A 232 1.24 5.29 14.99
CA ILE A 232 -0.01 4.56 14.83
C ILE A 232 -0.97 5.36 13.95
N ASN A 233 -1.31 4.81 12.79
CA ASN A 233 -2.26 5.43 11.86
C ASN A 233 -3.53 4.57 11.77
N VAL A 234 -4.68 5.16 12.08
CA VAL A 234 -5.98 4.46 12.06
C VAL A 234 -6.88 5.01 10.97
N TYR A 235 -7.55 4.11 10.25
CA TYR A 235 -8.39 4.43 9.11
C TYR A 235 -9.77 3.81 9.23
N ARG A 236 -10.76 4.46 8.63
CA ARG A 236 -12.12 3.92 8.45
C ARG A 236 -12.46 3.66 6.99
N ILE A 237 -11.72 4.28 6.08
CA ILE A 237 -11.96 4.22 4.63
C ILE A 237 -10.70 3.61 4.00
N ILE A 238 -10.89 2.55 3.21
CA ILE A 238 -9.78 1.80 2.60
C ILE A 238 -8.97 2.66 1.62
N TYR A 239 -9.63 3.56 0.90
CA TYR A 239 -8.97 4.43 -0.08
C TYR A 239 -8.02 5.43 0.57
N ASP A 240 -8.39 5.99 1.71
CA ASP A 240 -7.54 6.91 2.48
C ASP A 240 -6.29 6.19 2.97
N LEU A 241 -6.45 4.97 3.50
CA LEU A 241 -5.33 4.12 3.92
C LEU A 241 -4.37 3.86 2.76
N ILE A 242 -4.89 3.44 1.59
CA ILE A 242 -4.08 3.14 0.41
C ILE A 242 -3.35 4.40 -0.07
N ALA A 243 -4.02 5.55 -0.08
CA ALA A 243 -3.44 6.82 -0.51
C ALA A 243 -2.29 7.26 0.41
N ASP A 244 -2.48 7.17 1.74
CA ASP A 244 -1.46 7.58 2.70
C ASP A 244 -0.25 6.64 2.72
N ILE A 245 -0.47 5.32 2.58
CA ILE A 245 0.64 4.36 2.44
C ILE A 245 1.40 4.60 1.14
N ARG A 246 0.71 4.87 0.03
CA ARG A 246 1.36 5.25 -1.24
C ARG A 246 2.19 6.52 -1.07
N ALA A 247 1.65 7.56 -0.42
CA ALA A 247 2.37 8.81 -0.18
C ALA A 247 3.60 8.60 0.71
N ALA A 248 3.50 7.74 1.74
CA ALA A 248 4.64 7.36 2.58
C ALA A 248 5.74 6.64 1.77
N MET A 249 5.34 5.75 0.86
CA MET A 249 6.26 5.08 -0.07
C MET A 249 6.92 6.08 -1.02
N GLU A 250 6.17 7.04 -1.58
CA GLU A 250 6.72 8.11 -2.44
C GLU A 250 7.72 8.99 -1.69
N GLY A 251 7.45 9.30 -0.42
CA GLY A 251 8.36 10.08 0.42
C GLY A 251 9.71 9.41 0.68
N LEU A 252 9.80 8.09 0.52
CA LEU A 252 11.05 7.33 0.64
C LEU A 252 11.83 7.26 -0.68
N LEU A 253 11.22 7.58 -1.82
CA LEU A 253 11.90 7.59 -3.12
C LEU A 253 12.88 8.75 -3.21
N ASP A 254 14.01 8.51 -3.87
CA ASP A 254 14.93 9.58 -4.19
C ASP A 254 14.31 10.47 -5.29
N PRO A 255 14.38 11.81 -5.18
CA PRO A 255 13.77 12.71 -6.14
C PRO A 255 14.44 12.60 -7.51
N ASP A 256 13.64 12.67 -8.57
CA ASP A 256 14.14 12.74 -9.93
C ASP A 256 14.89 14.04 -10.15
N VAL A 257 16.00 13.97 -10.89
CA VAL A 257 16.74 15.16 -11.28
C VAL A 257 16.31 15.54 -12.69
N LYS A 258 15.55 16.64 -12.83
CA LYS A 258 15.12 17.16 -14.13
C LYS A 258 15.92 18.39 -14.50
N GLU A 259 16.32 18.45 -15.78
CA GLU A 259 16.90 19.66 -16.36
C GLU A 259 15.82 20.73 -16.49
N LYS A 260 16.11 21.92 -15.96
CA LYS A 260 15.32 23.12 -16.15
C LYS A 260 16.15 24.16 -16.87
N VAL A 261 15.75 24.49 -18.09
CA VAL A 261 16.37 25.55 -18.87
C VAL A 261 16.07 26.89 -18.19
N LEU A 262 17.14 27.62 -17.84
CA LEU A 262 17.07 28.94 -17.23
C LEU A 262 17.04 30.04 -18.29
N GLY A 263 17.73 29.83 -19.40
CA GLY A 263 17.76 30.78 -20.51
C GLY A 263 18.67 30.38 -21.66
N ARG A 264 18.57 31.13 -22.75
CA ARG A 264 19.32 30.94 -23.99
C ARG A 264 19.97 32.24 -24.42
N ALA A 265 21.20 32.16 -24.89
CA ALA A 265 21.95 33.29 -25.43
C ALA A 265 22.58 32.91 -26.77
N VAL A 266 22.55 33.83 -27.73
CA VAL A 266 23.16 33.64 -29.05
C VAL A 266 24.51 34.35 -29.08
N VAL A 267 25.55 33.63 -29.49
CA VAL A 267 26.90 34.18 -29.68
C VAL A 267 26.88 35.12 -30.89
N LYS A 268 27.21 36.40 -30.66
CA LYS A 268 27.33 37.42 -31.71
C LYS A 268 28.77 37.60 -32.15
N GLN A 269 29.71 37.57 -31.21
CA GLN A 269 31.12 37.79 -31.48
C GLN A 269 31.98 37.01 -30.49
N VAL A 270 33.21 36.68 -30.88
CA VAL A 270 34.14 35.90 -30.05
C VAL A 270 35.41 36.72 -29.86
N PHE A 271 35.80 36.93 -28.61
CA PHE A 271 36.97 37.70 -28.20
C PHE A 271 38.03 36.76 -27.62
N ARG A 272 39.29 36.95 -28.00
CA ARG A 272 40.45 36.24 -27.43
C ARG A 272 41.19 37.18 -26.49
N LEU A 273 41.20 36.85 -25.20
CA LEU A 273 41.90 37.63 -24.17
C LEU A 273 43.05 36.80 -23.59
N SER A 274 44.21 37.40 -23.45
CA SER A 274 45.44 36.75 -22.96
C SER A 274 45.33 36.20 -21.54
N SER A 275 44.47 36.78 -20.68
CA SER A 275 44.35 36.41 -19.26
C SER A 275 43.13 35.54 -18.90
N TYR A 276 42.12 35.46 -19.78
CA TYR A 276 40.83 34.82 -19.48
C TYR A 276 40.39 33.79 -20.54
N GLY A 277 41.22 33.54 -21.56
CA GLY A 277 40.89 32.64 -22.66
C GLY A 277 39.91 33.27 -23.65
N ILE A 278 38.96 32.47 -24.15
CA ILE A 278 37.96 32.92 -25.12
C ILE A 278 36.70 33.37 -24.38
N ILE A 279 36.26 34.59 -24.68
CA ILE A 279 35.00 35.16 -24.19
C ILE A 279 34.06 35.36 -25.38
N SER A 280 32.88 34.79 -25.28
CA SER A 280 31.81 34.94 -26.26
C SER A 280 30.95 36.13 -25.89
N GLY A 281 30.93 37.15 -26.75
CA GLY A 281 29.95 38.23 -26.69
C GLY A 281 28.60 37.71 -27.15
N CYS A 282 27.65 37.65 -26.22
CA CYS A 282 26.36 37.00 -26.38
C CYS A 282 25.22 37.97 -26.11
N SER A 283 24.11 37.76 -26.83
CA SER A 283 22.83 38.45 -26.57
C SER A 283 21.83 37.42 -26.05
N ILE A 284 21.19 37.71 -24.91
CA ILE A 284 20.25 36.78 -24.28
C ILE A 284 18.91 36.87 -24.99
N THR A 285 18.53 35.77 -25.64
CA THR A 285 17.30 35.67 -26.43
C THR A 285 16.13 35.20 -25.60
N ASP A 286 16.38 34.41 -24.55
CA ASP A 286 15.32 33.89 -23.69
C ASP A 286 15.78 33.65 -22.26
N GLY A 287 14.88 33.85 -21.30
CA GLY A 287 15.15 33.64 -19.87
C GLY A 287 16.31 34.47 -19.32
N LYS A 288 17.18 33.83 -18.53
CA LYS A 288 18.38 34.43 -17.94
C LYS A 288 19.57 33.46 -17.97
N ILE A 289 20.77 34.02 -18.02
CA ILE A 289 22.02 33.26 -17.88
C ILE A 289 22.55 33.51 -16.46
N GLN A 290 22.70 32.44 -15.67
CA GLN A 290 23.15 32.51 -14.29
C GLN A 290 24.50 31.80 -14.10
N ARG A 291 25.45 32.51 -13.51
CA ARG A 291 26.77 31.98 -13.15
C ARG A 291 26.61 30.95 -12.02
N GLY A 292 27.13 29.74 -12.22
CA GLY A 292 27.02 28.61 -11.29
C GLY A 292 26.01 27.54 -11.72
N ALA A 293 25.16 27.82 -12.72
CA ALA A 293 24.37 26.81 -13.41
C ALA A 293 25.19 26.20 -14.57
N LYS A 294 24.80 24.98 -15.00
CA LYS A 294 25.45 24.31 -16.13
C LYS A 294 25.07 24.99 -17.44
N ILE A 295 25.92 24.84 -18.45
CA ILE A 295 25.61 25.29 -19.80
C ILE A 295 25.85 24.17 -20.80
N ARG A 296 25.11 24.23 -21.90
CA ARG A 296 25.43 23.50 -23.11
C ARG A 296 25.48 24.45 -24.30
N LEU A 297 26.42 24.22 -25.19
CA LEU A 297 26.58 24.96 -26.43
C LEU A 297 26.04 24.12 -27.58
N LEU A 298 25.11 24.68 -28.32
CA LEU A 298 24.50 24.09 -29.49
C LEU A 298 24.96 24.81 -30.76
N ARG A 299 25.30 24.02 -31.78
CA ARG A 299 25.59 24.49 -33.14
C ARG A 299 24.71 23.69 -34.09
N ASP A 300 23.90 24.38 -34.88
CA ASP A 300 22.93 23.75 -35.78
C ASP A 300 22.01 22.71 -35.06
N ASN A 301 21.59 23.05 -33.84
CA ASN A 301 20.82 22.19 -32.91
C ASN A 301 21.51 20.91 -32.43
N VAL A 302 22.82 20.76 -32.63
CA VAL A 302 23.63 19.67 -32.08
C VAL A 302 24.44 20.16 -30.88
N ILE A 303 24.46 19.40 -29.79
CA ILE A 303 25.26 19.72 -28.60
C ILE A 303 26.75 19.51 -28.93
N VAL A 304 27.51 20.60 -28.93
CA VAL A 304 28.96 20.60 -29.21
C VAL A 304 29.77 20.56 -27.92
N PHE A 305 29.21 21.12 -26.84
CA PHE A 305 29.87 21.18 -25.54
C PHE A 305 28.84 21.23 -24.41
N GLU A 306 29.18 20.63 -23.28
CA GLU A 306 28.46 20.76 -22.02
C GLU A 306 29.46 20.96 -20.89
N GLY A 307 29.21 21.94 -20.01
CA GLY A 307 30.14 22.28 -18.94
C GLY A 307 29.65 23.42 -18.07
N ASN A 308 30.60 24.14 -17.46
CA ASN A 308 30.30 25.27 -16.58
C ASN A 308 30.72 26.60 -17.22
N ILE A 309 30.13 27.69 -16.71
CA ILE A 309 30.53 29.06 -17.03
C ILE A 309 31.78 29.39 -16.22
N SER A 310 32.88 29.74 -16.90
CA SER A 310 34.11 30.20 -16.24
C SER A 310 34.00 31.66 -15.79
N SER A 311 33.36 32.50 -16.61
CA SER A 311 33.11 33.91 -16.30
C SER A 311 31.82 34.40 -16.95
N LEU A 312 31.12 35.28 -16.25
CA LEU A 312 29.95 35.98 -16.75
C LEU A 312 30.15 37.46 -16.47
N LYS A 313 30.27 38.27 -17.52
CA LYS A 313 30.53 39.69 -17.42
C LYS A 313 29.50 40.49 -18.18
N ARG A 314 29.14 41.65 -17.64
CA ARG A 314 28.39 42.67 -18.37
C ARG A 314 29.30 43.88 -18.49
N PHE A 315 29.65 44.24 -19.73
CA PHE A 315 30.73 45.17 -20.02
C PHE A 315 32.05 44.74 -19.36
N LYS A 316 32.49 45.43 -18.31
CA LYS A 316 33.74 45.12 -17.58
C LYS A 316 33.50 44.43 -16.24
N ASP A 317 32.26 44.38 -15.77
CA ASP A 317 31.91 43.94 -14.41
C ASP A 317 31.50 42.47 -14.40
N ASP A 318 32.02 41.73 -13.42
CA ASP A 318 31.60 40.37 -13.13
C ASP A 318 30.20 40.36 -12.49
N VAL A 319 29.27 39.63 -13.10
CA VAL A 319 27.87 39.59 -12.68
C VAL A 319 27.44 38.15 -12.37
N LYS A 320 26.45 38.01 -11.48
CA LYS A 320 25.91 36.70 -11.09
C LYS A 320 24.89 36.18 -12.09
N GLU A 321 24.10 37.06 -12.68
CA GLU A 321 23.11 36.71 -13.69
C GLU A 321 22.91 37.87 -14.67
N VAL A 322 22.42 37.55 -15.86
CA VAL A 322 22.04 38.52 -16.88
C VAL A 322 20.72 38.06 -17.50
N GLU A 323 19.79 39.00 -17.67
CA GLU A 323 18.44 38.73 -18.16
C GLU A 323 18.28 39.00 -19.66
N LYS A 324 17.19 38.49 -20.22
CA LYS A 324 16.77 38.70 -21.61
C LYS A 324 16.82 40.18 -22.02
N GLY A 325 17.29 40.41 -23.24
CA GLY A 325 17.38 41.76 -23.82
C GLY A 325 18.68 42.50 -23.51
N TYR A 326 19.53 41.95 -22.64
CA TYR A 326 20.88 42.47 -22.38
C TYR A 326 21.96 41.65 -23.08
N GLU A 327 23.08 42.31 -23.34
CA GLU A 327 24.31 41.69 -23.84
C GLU A 327 25.27 41.37 -22.69
N CYS A 328 25.98 40.27 -22.82
CA CYS A 328 26.97 39.83 -21.85
C CYS A 328 28.15 39.10 -22.51
N GLY A 329 29.28 39.07 -21.83
CA GLY A 329 30.40 38.19 -22.15
C GLY A 329 30.30 36.91 -21.33
N ILE A 330 30.25 35.77 -22.02
CA ILE A 330 30.22 34.44 -21.41
C ILE A 330 31.54 33.72 -21.74
N GLY A 331 32.29 33.34 -20.71
CA GLY A 331 33.44 32.45 -20.83
C GLY A 331 33.03 31.02 -20.49
N LEU A 332 33.48 30.05 -21.28
CA LEU A 332 33.25 28.62 -21.03
C LEU A 332 34.48 27.98 -20.39
N GLU A 333 34.25 27.08 -19.44
CA GLU A 333 35.35 26.37 -18.77
C GLU A 333 35.94 25.30 -19.70
N LYS A 334 37.27 25.32 -19.93
CA LYS A 334 38.02 24.33 -20.72
C LYS A 334 37.50 24.12 -22.16
N PHE A 335 36.79 25.09 -22.73
CA PHE A 335 36.29 25.03 -24.11
C PHE A 335 36.58 26.33 -24.86
N SER A 336 37.07 26.21 -26.09
CA SER A 336 37.59 27.31 -26.89
C SER A 336 37.01 27.39 -28.31
N ASP A 337 36.38 26.34 -28.84
CA ASP A 337 35.77 26.35 -30.19
C ASP A 337 34.36 26.94 -30.18
N VAL A 338 34.24 28.22 -29.80
CA VAL A 338 32.98 28.96 -29.89
C VAL A 338 32.95 29.79 -31.18
N LYS A 339 31.83 29.76 -31.90
CA LYS A 339 31.63 30.48 -33.17
C LYS A 339 30.44 31.43 -33.09
N PRO A 340 30.45 32.56 -33.82
CA PRO A 340 29.25 33.37 -34.02
C PRO A 340 28.10 32.52 -34.57
N GLY A 341 26.91 32.68 -34.01
CA GLY A 341 25.73 31.88 -34.34
C GLY A 341 25.47 30.69 -33.41
N ASP A 342 26.46 30.26 -32.61
CA ASP A 342 26.25 29.22 -31.60
C ASP A 342 25.22 29.67 -30.54
N ILE A 343 24.44 28.74 -30.02
CA ILE A 343 23.45 28.97 -28.95
C ILE A 343 24.00 28.41 -27.65
N ILE A 344 24.12 29.24 -26.63
CA ILE A 344 24.45 28.82 -25.26
C ILE A 344 23.13 28.71 -24.49
N GLU A 345 22.82 27.50 -24.06
CA GLU A 345 21.68 27.20 -23.20
C GLU A 345 22.16 26.96 -21.77
N ASN A 346 21.65 27.74 -20.82
CA ASN A 346 21.95 27.61 -19.40
C ASN A 346 20.83 26.83 -18.72
N PHE A 347 21.17 25.82 -17.94
CA PHE A 347 20.22 24.96 -17.28
C PHE A 347 20.67 24.60 -15.87
N SER A 348 19.70 24.38 -14.99
CA SER A 348 19.92 23.87 -13.64
C SER A 348 19.30 22.49 -13.48
N MET A 349 19.90 21.68 -12.62
CA MET A 349 19.33 20.41 -12.18
C MET A 349 18.38 20.69 -11.02
N GLU A 350 17.07 20.50 -11.22
CA GLU A 350 16.06 20.63 -10.16
C GLU A 350 15.67 19.23 -9.66
N LYS A 351 15.66 19.05 -8.33
CA LYS A 351 15.16 17.82 -7.70
C LYS A 351 13.64 17.91 -7.64
N VAL A 352 12.95 17.00 -8.33
CA VAL A 352 11.48 16.90 -8.35
C VAL A 352 11.07 15.65 -7.59
N ALA A 353 10.16 15.79 -6.64
CA ALA A 353 9.62 14.64 -5.91
C ALA A 353 9.01 13.63 -6.88
N ARG A 354 9.45 12.38 -6.79
CA ARG A 354 9.02 11.31 -7.68
C ARG A 354 7.71 10.71 -7.15
N LYS A 355 6.83 10.33 -8.07
CA LYS A 355 5.58 9.62 -7.76
C LYS A 355 5.70 8.16 -8.14
N LEU A 356 4.96 7.30 -7.46
CA LEU A 356 4.87 5.90 -7.82
C LEU A 356 4.08 5.78 -9.13
N ASP A 357 4.69 5.13 -10.13
CA ASP A 357 3.99 4.77 -11.36
C ASP A 357 2.84 3.80 -11.03
N ASN A 358 1.72 3.96 -11.74
CA ASN A 358 0.46 3.22 -11.49
C ASN A 358 0.53 1.75 -11.88
#